data_AF-A0A972MTZ9-F1
#
_entry.id   AF-A0A972MTZ9-F1
#
_cell.length_a   1.000
_cell.length_b   1.000
_cell.length_c   1.000
_cell.angle_alpha   90.00
_cell.angle_beta   90.00
_cell.angle_gamma   90.00
#
_symmetry.space_group_name_H-M   'P 1'
#
loop_
_entity.id
_entity.type
_entity.pdbx_description
1 polymer ?
#
loop_
_entity_poly.entity_id
_entity_poly.type
_entity_poly.pdbx_seq_one_letter_code
_entity_poly.pdbx_strand_id
1 'polypeptide(L)'
;MDFVVFVVSMAVLIKGADLIIKESEKIAFRFGISEFVIGATLIAFGTSLPEMAASVAASLDGRSDLAVSNVIGSVALNITLVLGIVFLIASKIAPQRDIFKRDSAWALFPVFIFLLVAYDGEISRGEGLFFLILMGAYLLFLSQEPALVTEEIDEEVRKERFGWGSTLALLIVGFVMVIYGADFAVESASNIARHLGVSEWVIGLFLVAF
;
A
#
# COMPACT_ATOMS: atom_id res chain seq x y z
N MET A 1 25.46 -7.12 14.96
CA MET A 1 24.43 -8.12 14.59
C MET A 1 23.40 -7.52 13.65
N ASP A 2 23.19 -6.20 13.71
CA ASP A 2 22.19 -5.46 12.95
C ASP A 2 22.28 -5.66 11.43
N PHE A 3 23.48 -5.79 10.86
CA PHE A 3 23.61 -6.09 9.43
C PHE A 3 22.97 -7.43 9.03
N VAL A 4 23.12 -8.47 9.87
CA VAL A 4 22.48 -9.77 9.62
C VAL A 4 20.97 -9.66 9.78
N VAL A 5 20.52 -8.96 10.83
CA VAL A 5 19.09 -8.70 11.07
C VAL A 5 18.47 -7.98 9.86
N PHE A 6 19.14 -6.94 9.36
CA PHE A 6 18.72 -6.17 8.18
C PHE A 6 18.57 -7.04 6.92
N VAL A 7 19.56 -7.87 6.62
CA VAL A 7 19.52 -8.75 5.44
C VAL A 7 18.39 -9.78 5.56
N VAL A 8 18.21 -10.37 6.75
CA VAL A 8 17.14 -11.35 6.99
C VAL A 8 15.77 -10.68 6.93
N SER A 9 15.59 -9.52 7.55
CA SER A 9 14.32 -8.80 7.56
C SER A 9 13.93 -8.33 6.16
N MET A 10 14.88 -7.87 5.35
CA MET A 10 14.65 -7.54 3.95
C MET A 10 14.21 -8.77 3.14
N ALA A 11 14.84 -9.93 3.35
CA ALA A 11 14.44 -11.17 2.69
C ALA A 11 13.02 -11.64 3.11
N VAL A 12 12.66 -11.45 4.38
CA VAL A 12 11.31 -11.74 4.89
C VAL A 12 10.29 -10.78 4.28
N LEU A 13 10.61 -9.49 4.21
CA LEU A 13 9.76 -8.45 3.60
C LEU A 13 9.48 -8.78 2.13
N ILE A 14 10.52 -9.06 1.34
CA ILE A 14 10.39 -9.38 -0.10
C ILE A 14 9.52 -10.63 -0.27
N LYS A 15 9.80 -11.72 0.48
CA LYS A 15 8.99 -12.94 0.41
C LYS A 15 7.54 -12.73 0.83
N GLY A 16 7.30 -11.87 1.82
CA GLY A 16 5.96 -11.50 2.25
C GLY A 16 5.19 -10.79 1.15
N ALA A 17 5.85 -9.85 0.46
CA ALA A 17 5.27 -9.12 -0.67
C ALA A 17 4.94 -10.06 -1.85
N ASP A 18 5.88 -10.94 -2.23
CA ASP A 18 5.65 -11.95 -3.28
C ASP A 18 4.46 -12.86 -2.95
N LEU A 19 4.33 -13.26 -1.68
CA LEU A 19 3.21 -14.09 -1.21
C LEU A 19 1.88 -13.36 -1.31
N ILE A 20 1.83 -12.07 -0.92
CA ILE A 20 0.62 -11.25 -1.04
C ILE A 20 0.20 -11.13 -2.50
N ILE A 21 1.14 -10.87 -3.41
CA ILE A 21 0.88 -10.75 -4.85
C ILE A 21 0.32 -12.06 -5.40
N LYS A 22 1.01 -13.19 -5.17
CA LYS A 22 0.60 -14.52 -5.65
C LYS A 22 -0.79 -14.93 -5.16
N GLU A 23 -1.09 -14.74 -3.87
CA GLU A 23 -2.41 -15.09 -3.33
C GLU A 23 -3.52 -14.13 -3.79
N SER A 24 -3.19 -12.85 -4.01
CA SER A 24 -4.12 -11.89 -4.58
C SER A 24 -4.45 -12.22 -6.04
N GLU A 25 -3.47 -12.61 -6.84
CA GLU A 25 -3.66 -13.05 -8.23
C GLU A 25 -4.54 -14.30 -8.32
N LYS A 26 -4.42 -15.26 -7.38
CA LYS A 26 -5.33 -16.40 -7.30
C LYS A 26 -6.78 -15.98 -7.10
N ILE A 27 -7.03 -14.99 -6.23
CA ILE A 27 -8.36 -14.43 -6.01
C ILE A 27 -8.84 -13.77 -7.31
N ALA A 28 -7.99 -12.93 -7.92
CA ALA A 28 -8.32 -12.24 -9.16
C ALA A 28 -8.70 -13.22 -10.28
N PHE A 29 -7.88 -14.25 -10.49
CA PHE A 29 -8.14 -15.32 -11.46
C PHE A 29 -9.46 -16.06 -11.18
N ARG A 30 -9.72 -16.40 -9.91
CA ARG A 30 -10.94 -17.16 -9.54
C ARG A 30 -12.23 -16.39 -9.83
N PHE A 31 -12.19 -15.07 -9.70
CA PHE A 31 -13.34 -14.18 -9.87
C PHE A 31 -13.40 -13.48 -11.22
N GLY A 32 -12.39 -13.66 -12.09
CA GLY A 32 -12.29 -12.90 -13.33
C GLY A 32 -12.13 -11.41 -13.06
N ILE A 33 -11.31 -11.04 -12.08
CA ILE A 33 -10.97 -9.64 -11.78
C ILE A 33 -9.60 -9.38 -12.39
N SER A 34 -9.38 -8.18 -12.93
CA SER A 34 -8.06 -7.81 -13.47
C SER A 34 -7.02 -7.62 -12.36
N GLU A 35 -5.74 -7.86 -12.68
CA GLU A 35 -4.61 -7.58 -11.80
C GLU A 35 -4.60 -6.13 -11.29
N PHE A 36 -4.99 -5.19 -12.15
CA PHE A 36 -5.14 -3.79 -11.77
C PHE A 36 -6.17 -3.61 -10.66
N VAL A 37 -7.36 -4.23 -10.79
CA VAL A 37 -8.43 -4.08 -9.80
C VAL A 37 -8.05 -4.75 -8.48
N ILE A 38 -7.47 -5.95 -8.48
CA ILE A 38 -7.04 -6.59 -7.23
C ILE A 38 -5.90 -5.81 -6.56
N GLY A 39 -4.98 -5.24 -7.37
CA GLY A 39 -3.91 -4.36 -6.91
C GLY A 39 -4.44 -3.09 -6.26
N ALA A 40 -5.37 -2.41 -6.93
CA ALA A 40 -6.02 -1.18 -6.46
C ALA A 40 -7.00 -1.39 -5.30
N THR A 41 -7.31 -2.65 -4.94
CA THR A 41 -8.26 -2.97 -3.87
C THR A 41 -7.59 -3.75 -2.75
N LEU A 42 -7.45 -5.08 -2.88
CA LEU A 42 -6.97 -5.94 -1.81
C LEU A 42 -5.53 -5.61 -1.39
N ILE A 43 -4.64 -5.45 -2.37
CA ILE A 43 -3.21 -5.16 -2.10
C ILE A 43 -3.09 -3.76 -1.49
N ALA A 44 -3.63 -2.73 -2.18
CA ALA A 44 -3.60 -1.35 -1.70
C ALA A 44 -4.22 -1.19 -0.31
N PHE A 45 -5.39 -1.80 -0.06
CA PHE A 45 -6.05 -1.76 1.24
C PHE A 45 -5.18 -2.39 2.33
N GLY A 46 -4.63 -3.58 2.07
CA GLY A 46 -3.81 -4.28 3.03
C GLY A 46 -2.52 -3.52 3.39
N THR A 47 -1.89 -2.87 2.40
CA THR A 47 -0.73 -2.01 2.66
C THR A 47 -1.06 -0.72 3.38
N SER A 48 -2.32 -0.24 3.35
CA SER A 48 -2.76 0.99 4.03
C SER A 48 -3.31 0.76 5.45
N LEU A 49 -3.46 -0.51 5.87
CA LEU A 49 -3.96 -0.84 7.22
C LEU A 49 -3.04 -0.33 8.34
N PRO A 50 -1.70 -0.47 8.27
CA PRO A 50 -0.80 0.07 9.29
C PRO A 50 -0.93 1.59 9.46
N GLU A 51 -0.99 2.34 8.36
CA GLU A 51 -1.13 3.78 8.33
C GLU A 51 -2.50 4.21 8.86
N MET A 52 -3.56 3.49 8.48
CA MET A 52 -4.88 3.70 9.05
C MET A 52 -4.87 3.50 10.57
N ALA A 53 -4.27 2.41 11.06
CA ALA A 53 -4.17 2.13 12.49
C ALA A 53 -3.37 3.22 13.23
N ALA A 54 -2.24 3.66 12.66
CA ALA A 54 -1.41 4.72 13.21
C ALA A 54 -2.14 6.07 13.26
N SER A 55 -2.82 6.45 12.18
CA SER A 55 -3.62 7.69 12.13
C SER A 55 -4.79 7.67 13.10
N VAL A 56 -5.50 6.54 13.23
CA VAL A 56 -6.57 6.38 14.22
C VAL A 56 -6.02 6.48 15.64
N ALA A 57 -4.92 5.80 15.95
CA ALA A 57 -4.29 5.88 17.27
C ALA A 57 -3.84 7.31 17.61
N ALA A 58 -3.16 7.99 16.68
CA ALA A 58 -2.74 9.39 16.86
C ALA A 58 -3.93 10.34 17.08
N SER A 59 -5.04 10.14 16.35
CA SER A 59 -6.25 10.94 16.52
C SER A 59 -6.91 10.71 17.88
N LEU A 60 -6.98 9.46 18.35
CA LEU A 60 -7.52 9.13 19.68
C LEU A 60 -6.68 9.72 20.82
N ASP A 61 -5.38 9.87 20.61
CA ASP A 61 -4.46 10.53 21.55
C ASP A 61 -4.48 12.07 21.46
N GLY A 62 -5.41 12.65 20.69
CA GLY A 62 -5.54 14.10 20.51
C GLY A 62 -4.46 14.73 19.63
N ARG A 63 -3.70 13.92 18.88
CA ARG A 63 -2.63 14.36 17.96
C ARG A 63 -3.15 14.41 16.52
N SER A 64 -4.19 15.21 16.27
CA SER A 64 -4.86 15.29 14.96
C SER A 64 -3.92 15.68 13.82
N ASP A 65 -2.99 16.60 14.05
CA ASP A 65 -1.98 17.00 13.05
C ASP A 65 -1.11 15.81 12.61
N LEU A 66 -0.75 14.94 13.55
CA LEU A 66 0.02 13.72 13.26
C LEU A 66 -0.81 12.73 12.44
N ALA A 67 -2.09 12.56 12.80
CA ALA A 67 -2.99 11.66 12.07
C ALA A 67 -3.17 12.08 10.61
N VAL A 68 -3.36 13.38 10.35
CA VAL A 68 -3.57 13.94 9.00
C VAL A 68 -2.26 13.97 8.20
N SER A 69 -1.16 14.41 8.81
CA SER A 69 0.15 14.45 8.14
C SER A 69 0.66 13.07 7.76
N ASN A 70 0.35 12.03 8.54
CA ASN A 70 0.63 10.64 8.17
C ASN A 70 -0.02 10.27 6.84
N VAL A 71 -1.34 10.49 6.69
CA VAL A 71 -2.07 10.16 5.46
C VAL A 71 -1.57 10.96 4.24
N ILE A 72 -1.41 12.28 4.40
CA ILE A 72 -0.94 13.16 3.32
C ILE A 72 0.48 12.79 2.91
N GLY A 73 1.35 12.55 3.89
CA GLY A 73 2.74 12.15 3.68
C GLY A 73 2.85 10.85 2.91
N SER A 74 2.11 9.80 3.31
CA SER A 74 2.09 8.50 2.63
C SER A 74 1.63 8.62 1.17
N VAL A 75 0.59 9.40 0.88
CA VAL A 75 0.14 9.63 -0.52
C VAL A 75 1.21 10.34 -1.34
N ALA A 76 1.81 11.40 -0.78
CA ALA A 76 2.87 12.15 -1.46
C ALA A 76 4.10 11.28 -1.74
N LEU A 77 4.55 10.48 -0.77
CA LEU A 77 5.70 9.58 -0.91
C LEU A 77 5.43 8.45 -1.89
N ASN A 78 4.22 7.87 -1.91
CA ASN A 78 3.87 6.82 -2.88
C ASN A 78 3.91 7.34 -4.32
N ILE A 79 3.42 8.56 -4.57
CA ILE A 79 3.40 9.13 -5.92
C ILE A 79 4.79 9.64 -6.35
N THR A 80 5.54 10.27 -5.44
CA THR A 80 6.80 10.94 -5.81
C THR A 80 8.00 10.02 -5.69
N LEU A 81 8.15 9.32 -4.56
CA LEU A 81 9.32 8.51 -4.25
C LEU A 81 9.15 7.09 -4.78
N VAL A 82 8.10 6.37 -4.38
CA VAL A 82 7.90 4.96 -4.79
C VAL A 82 7.75 4.86 -6.30
N LEU A 83 6.81 5.58 -6.90
CA LEU A 83 6.61 5.55 -8.34
C LEU A 83 7.83 6.08 -9.11
N GLY A 84 8.53 7.09 -8.58
CA GLY A 84 9.77 7.60 -9.15
C GLY A 84 10.88 6.55 -9.21
N ILE A 85 11.07 5.79 -8.13
CA ILE A 85 12.01 4.66 -8.08
C ILE A 85 11.56 3.56 -9.06
N VAL A 86 10.27 3.22 -9.08
CA VAL A 86 9.72 2.23 -10.03
C VAL A 86 10.01 2.66 -11.47
N PHE A 87 9.86 3.94 -11.82
CA PHE A 87 10.13 4.45 -13.17
C PHE A 87 11.61 4.43 -13.53
N LEU A 88 12.51 4.56 -12.56
CA LEU A 88 13.96 4.44 -12.77
C LEU A 88 14.40 2.99 -12.97
N ILE A 89 13.78 2.05 -12.26
CA ILE A 89 14.13 0.63 -12.30
C ILE A 89 13.45 -0.07 -13.49
N ALA A 90 12.18 0.24 -13.76
CA ALA A 90 11.42 -0.40 -14.82
C ALA A 90 11.82 0.16 -16.18
N SER A 91 12.46 -0.66 -17.01
CA SER A 91 12.92 -0.31 -18.36
C SER A 91 11.81 0.19 -19.29
N LYS A 92 10.55 -0.19 -19.02
CA LYS A 92 9.34 0.26 -19.74
C LYS A 92 8.10 0.01 -18.88
N ILE A 93 7.25 1.01 -18.73
CA ILE A 93 5.92 0.87 -18.11
C ILE A 93 4.89 1.26 -19.15
N ALA A 94 4.07 0.28 -19.56
CA ALA A 94 3.02 0.46 -20.55
C ALA A 94 1.74 -0.23 -20.04
N PRO A 95 0.99 0.42 -19.13
CA PRO A 95 -0.24 -0.15 -18.60
C PRO A 95 -1.23 -0.35 -19.74
N GLN A 96 -1.86 -1.53 -19.81
CA GLN A 96 -2.88 -1.82 -20.82
C GLN A 96 -4.17 -1.02 -20.60
N ARG A 97 -4.46 -0.68 -19.33
CA ARG A 97 -5.55 0.20 -18.92
C ARG A 97 -5.14 1.65 -19.14
N ASP A 98 -6.01 2.47 -19.74
CA ASP A 98 -5.80 3.92 -19.86
C ASP A 98 -6.04 4.60 -18.51
N ILE A 99 -5.04 4.49 -17.62
CA ILE A 99 -5.05 5.06 -16.27
C ILE A 99 -5.33 6.57 -16.35
N PHE A 100 -4.75 7.24 -17.35
CA PHE A 100 -4.83 8.70 -17.49
C PHE A 100 -6.22 9.19 -17.89
N LYS A 101 -6.98 8.46 -18.71
CA LYS A 101 -8.35 8.88 -19.06
C LYS A 101 -9.42 8.34 -18.13
N ARG A 102 -9.20 7.16 -17.53
CA ARG A 102 -10.27 6.41 -16.85
C ARG A 102 -10.16 6.43 -15.34
N ASP A 103 -8.95 6.48 -14.78
CA ASP A 103 -8.71 6.37 -13.33
C ASP A 103 -8.16 7.64 -12.70
N SER A 104 -7.54 8.52 -13.49
CA SER A 104 -6.95 9.78 -13.00
C SER A 104 -7.95 10.64 -12.23
N ALA A 105 -9.22 10.65 -12.66
CA ALA A 105 -10.31 11.32 -11.95
C ALA A 105 -10.51 10.73 -10.54
N TRP A 106 -10.54 9.41 -10.40
CA TRP A 106 -10.68 8.74 -9.10
C TRP A 106 -9.44 8.86 -8.21
N ALA A 107 -8.25 9.00 -8.79
CA ALA A 107 -7.03 9.25 -8.03
C ALA A 107 -6.96 10.70 -7.50
N LEU A 108 -7.42 11.69 -8.28
CA LEU A 108 -7.29 13.11 -7.94
C LEU A 108 -8.52 13.68 -7.21
N PHE A 109 -9.71 13.16 -7.49
CA PHE A 109 -10.95 13.70 -6.93
C PHE A 109 -11.03 13.62 -5.40
N PRO A 110 -10.70 12.49 -4.73
CA PRO A 110 -10.69 12.44 -3.27
C PRO A 110 -9.72 13.46 -2.66
N VAL A 111 -8.55 13.66 -3.28
CA VAL A 111 -7.55 14.65 -2.83
C VAL A 111 -8.12 16.06 -2.96
N PHE A 112 -8.79 16.37 -4.07
CA PHE A 112 -9.43 17.66 -4.27
C PHE A 112 -10.54 17.92 -3.24
N ILE A 113 -11.42 16.94 -3.00
CA ILE A 113 -12.47 17.07 -1.98
C ILE A 113 -11.88 17.23 -0.59
N PHE A 114 -10.79 16.53 -0.27
CA PHE A 114 -10.10 16.68 1.01
C PHE A 114 -9.64 18.12 1.25
N LEU A 115 -9.09 18.81 0.23
CA LEU A 115 -8.69 20.20 0.34
C LEU A 115 -9.87 21.15 0.59
N LEU A 116 -11.05 20.86 0.04
CA LEU A 116 -12.26 21.66 0.27
C LEU A 116 -12.83 21.45 1.67
N VAL A 117 -12.87 20.20 2.12
CA VAL A 117 -13.36 19.82 3.45
C VAL A 117 -12.44 20.37 4.53
N ALA A 118 -11.13 20.24 4.37
CA ALA A 118 -10.16 20.71 5.37
C ALA A 118 -9.99 22.25 5.38
N TYR A 119 -10.73 23.00 4.57
CA TYR A 119 -10.54 24.44 4.40
C TYR A 119 -10.88 25.25 5.65
N ASP A 120 -11.88 24.83 6.42
CA ASP A 120 -12.26 25.49 7.69
C ASP A 120 -11.37 25.07 8.87
N GLY A 121 -10.44 24.13 8.64
CA GLY A 121 -9.49 23.63 9.63
C GLY A 121 -10.05 22.56 10.56
N GLU A 122 -11.30 22.13 10.39
CA GLU A 122 -11.92 21.08 11.18
C GLU A 122 -12.32 19.90 10.28
N ILE A 123 -12.18 18.67 10.77
CA ILE A 123 -12.66 17.47 10.06
C ILE A 123 -13.63 16.74 10.98
N SER A 124 -14.87 16.66 10.52
CA SER A 124 -15.99 16.07 11.22
C SER A 124 -16.19 14.59 10.87
N ARG A 125 -16.98 13.91 11.70
CA ARG A 125 -17.43 12.53 11.42
C ARG A 125 -18.27 12.43 10.15
N GLY A 126 -19.00 13.50 9.80
CA GLY A 126 -19.83 13.56 8.60
C GLY A 126 -18.99 13.52 7.33
N GLU A 127 -17.88 14.26 7.31
CA GLU A 127 -16.93 14.24 6.20
C GLU A 127 -16.20 12.89 6.11
N GLY A 128 -15.81 12.32 7.25
CA GLY A 128 -15.26 10.96 7.29
C GLY A 128 -16.21 9.93 6.65
N LEU A 129 -17.51 9.99 6.97
CA LEU A 129 -18.52 9.13 6.34
C LEU A 129 -18.65 9.39 4.84
N PHE A 130 -18.59 10.65 4.41
CA PHE A 130 -18.59 11.02 3.00
C PHE A 130 -17.41 10.38 2.25
N PHE A 131 -16.19 10.40 2.82
CA PHE A 131 -15.03 9.72 2.23
C PHE A 131 -15.20 8.20 2.13
N LEU A 132 -15.85 7.56 3.11
CA LEU A 132 -16.17 6.13 3.03
C LEU A 132 -17.19 5.82 1.92
N ILE A 133 -18.18 6.69 1.73
CA ILE A 133 -19.13 6.57 0.60
C ILE A 133 -18.38 6.72 -0.73
N LEU A 134 -17.45 7.67 -0.81
CA LEU A 134 -16.62 7.88 -2.01
C LEU A 134 -15.74 6.65 -2.31
N MET A 135 -15.14 6.04 -1.29
CA MET A 135 -14.43 4.77 -1.41
C MET A 135 -15.37 3.65 -1.92
N GLY A 136 -16.57 3.52 -1.37
CA GLY A 136 -17.56 2.57 -1.85
C GLY A 136 -17.92 2.77 -3.33
N ALA A 137 -18.09 4.03 -3.75
CA ALA A 137 -18.34 4.37 -5.15
C ALA A 137 -17.14 4.03 -6.06
N TYR A 138 -15.90 4.24 -5.59
CA TYR A 138 -14.69 3.84 -6.31
C TYR A 138 -14.61 2.31 -6.49
N LEU A 139 -14.92 1.54 -5.44
CA LEU A 139 -14.96 0.08 -5.52
C LEU A 139 -16.04 -0.43 -6.50
N LEU A 140 -17.21 0.21 -6.53
CA LEU A 140 -18.26 -0.09 -7.50
C LEU A 140 -17.86 0.27 -8.93
N PHE A 141 -17.12 1.36 -9.11
CA PHE A 141 -16.56 1.73 -10.42
C PHE A 141 -15.54 0.69 -10.89
N LEU A 142 -14.64 0.23 -10.02
CA LEU A 142 -13.67 -0.81 -10.34
C LEU A 142 -14.32 -2.18 -10.64
N SER A 143 -15.41 -2.51 -9.95
CA SER A 143 -16.10 -3.81 -10.15
C SER A 143 -16.84 -3.92 -11.48
N GLN A 144 -17.13 -2.80 -12.14
CA GLN A 144 -17.70 -2.76 -13.48
C GLN A 144 -16.66 -3.05 -14.57
N GLU A 145 -15.40 -3.24 -14.21
CA GLU A 145 -14.35 -3.52 -15.18
C GLU A 145 -14.52 -4.93 -15.77
N PRO A 146 -14.57 -5.06 -17.11
CA PRO A 146 -14.55 -6.38 -17.72
C PRO A 146 -13.27 -7.12 -17.31
N ALA A 147 -13.44 -8.39 -16.96
CA ALA A 147 -12.37 -9.34 -16.72
C ALA A 147 -11.42 -9.35 -17.93
N LEU A 148 -10.30 -8.62 -17.86
CA LEU A 148 -9.16 -8.93 -18.72
C LEU A 148 -8.55 -10.19 -18.15
N VAL A 149 -8.98 -11.35 -18.67
CA VAL A 149 -8.24 -12.60 -18.48
C VAL A 149 -6.97 -12.43 -19.31
N THR A 150 -5.98 -11.77 -18.74
CA THR A 150 -4.67 -11.63 -19.36
C THR A 150 -4.02 -13.01 -19.43
N GLU A 151 -3.39 -13.29 -20.57
CA GLU A 151 -2.45 -14.41 -20.72
C GLU A 151 -1.22 -14.26 -19.79
N GLU A 152 -1.10 -13.14 -19.08
CA GLU A 152 0.00 -12.77 -18.17
C GLU A 152 -0.12 -13.34 -16.75
N ILE A 153 -1.27 -13.90 -16.36
CA ILE A 153 -1.40 -14.57 -15.05
C ILE A 153 -0.45 -15.77 -15.03
N ASP A 154 0.43 -15.81 -14.03
CA ASP A 154 1.46 -16.83 -13.86
C ASP A 154 0.86 -18.25 -14.07
N GLU A 155 1.49 -19.05 -14.93
CA GLU A 155 1.08 -20.44 -15.16
C GLU A 155 1.05 -21.25 -13.85
N GLU A 156 1.88 -20.89 -12.87
CA GLU A 156 1.85 -21.48 -11.54
C GLU A 156 0.53 -21.21 -10.82
N VAL A 157 0.03 -19.97 -10.88
CA VAL A 157 -1.26 -19.57 -10.29
C VAL A 157 -2.41 -20.33 -10.93
N ARG A 158 -2.36 -20.59 -12.24
CA ARG A 158 -3.39 -21.35 -12.97
C ARG A 158 -3.44 -22.84 -12.59
N LYS A 159 -2.30 -23.45 -12.24
CA LYS A 159 -2.19 -24.88 -11.93
C LYS A 159 -2.53 -25.21 -10.47
N GLU A 160 -2.42 -24.23 -9.56
CA GLU A 160 -2.69 -24.45 -8.15
C GLU A 160 -4.19 -24.55 -7.82
N ARG A 161 -4.54 -25.47 -6.91
CA ARG A 161 -5.93 -25.64 -6.45
C ARG A 161 -6.30 -24.47 -5.54
N PHE A 162 -7.31 -23.70 -5.93
CA PHE A 162 -7.83 -22.61 -5.12
C PHE A 162 -8.53 -23.14 -3.85
N GLY A 163 -8.11 -22.66 -2.69
CA GLY A 163 -8.71 -22.95 -1.40
C GLY A 163 -8.83 -21.69 -0.57
N TRP A 164 -10.04 -21.29 -0.20
CA TRP A 164 -10.30 -20.06 0.57
C TRP A 164 -9.52 -19.99 1.89
N GLY A 165 -9.53 -21.10 2.64
CA GLY A 165 -8.83 -21.15 3.93
C GLY A 165 -7.32 -20.98 3.78
N SER A 166 -6.71 -21.66 2.81
CA SER A 166 -5.27 -21.53 2.55
C SER A 166 -4.90 -20.16 2.01
N THR A 167 -5.65 -19.63 1.05
CA THR A 167 -5.35 -18.32 0.44
C THR A 167 -5.49 -17.18 1.44
N LEU A 168 -6.55 -17.18 2.26
CA LEU A 168 -6.70 -16.15 3.29
C LEU A 168 -5.63 -16.26 4.38
N ALA A 169 -5.28 -17.48 4.80
CA ALA A 169 -4.21 -17.69 5.77
C ALA A 169 -2.84 -17.23 5.24
N LEU A 170 -2.53 -17.55 3.98
CA LEU A 170 -1.29 -17.14 3.34
C LEU A 170 -1.21 -15.63 3.10
N LEU A 171 -2.33 -14.97 2.79
CA LEU A 171 -2.39 -13.51 2.75
C LEU A 171 -2.07 -12.89 4.11
N ILE A 172 -2.68 -13.40 5.18
CA ILE A 172 -2.39 -12.92 6.55
C ILE A 172 -0.91 -13.13 6.88
N VAL A 173 -0.36 -14.30 6.58
CA VAL A 173 1.08 -14.57 6.76
C VAL A 173 1.93 -13.60 5.95
N GLY A 174 1.57 -13.33 4.71
CA GLY A 174 2.26 -12.36 3.85
C GLY A 174 2.26 -10.95 4.45
N PHE A 175 1.10 -10.44 4.88
CA PHE A 175 1.00 -9.13 5.54
C PHE A 175 1.82 -9.08 6.84
N VAL A 176 1.75 -10.12 7.67
CA VAL A 176 2.57 -10.23 8.88
C VAL A 176 4.06 -10.19 8.54
N MET A 177 4.50 -10.94 7.52
CA MET A 177 5.90 -10.95 7.07
C MET A 177 6.33 -9.56 6.57
N VAL A 178 5.50 -8.86 5.80
CA VAL A 178 5.82 -7.50 5.34
C VAL A 178 5.91 -6.54 6.51
N ILE A 179 4.93 -6.53 7.41
CA ILE A 179 4.88 -5.60 8.55
C ILE A 179 6.07 -5.80 9.48
N TYR A 180 6.32 -7.03 9.94
CA TYR A 180 7.45 -7.29 10.84
C TYR A 180 8.78 -7.21 10.10
N GLY A 181 8.85 -7.63 8.84
CA GLY A 181 10.04 -7.49 8.01
C GLY A 181 10.45 -6.02 7.85
N ALA A 182 9.48 -5.12 7.65
CA ALA A 182 9.72 -3.68 7.57
C ALA A 182 10.19 -3.12 8.92
N ASP A 183 9.51 -3.43 10.03
CA ASP A 183 9.85 -2.95 11.37
C ASP A 183 11.30 -3.30 11.75
N PHE A 184 11.68 -4.58 11.61
CA PHE A 184 13.06 -5.02 11.88
C PHE A 184 14.08 -4.45 10.89
N ALA A 185 13.71 -4.24 9.61
CA ALA A 185 14.58 -3.61 8.63
C ALA A 185 14.86 -2.14 8.99
N VAL A 186 13.84 -1.38 9.38
CA VAL A 186 13.97 0.02 9.79
C VAL A 186 14.79 0.14 11.06
N GLU A 187 14.52 -0.69 12.07
CA GLU A 187 15.26 -0.66 13.34
C GLU A 187 16.75 -0.99 13.12
N SER A 188 17.04 -2.07 12.39
CA SER A 188 18.42 -2.48 12.12
C SER A 188 19.15 -1.50 11.21
N ALA A 189 18.49 -0.95 10.19
CA ALA A 189 19.06 0.11 9.34
C ALA A 189 19.39 1.36 10.16
N SER A 190 18.48 1.76 11.06
CA SER A 190 18.69 2.89 11.96
C SER A 190 19.89 2.64 12.88
N ASN A 191 20.00 1.46 13.47
CA ASN A 191 21.15 1.08 14.30
C ASN A 191 22.46 1.15 13.52
N ILE A 192 22.50 0.61 12.29
CA ILE A 192 23.68 0.67 11.42
C ILE A 192 24.05 2.13 11.13
N ALA A 193 23.08 2.96 10.75
CA ALA A 193 23.29 4.37 10.44
C ALA A 193 23.87 5.14 11.64
N ARG A 194 23.37 4.90 12.87
CA ARG A 194 23.93 5.50 14.09
C ARG A 194 25.38 5.11 14.32
N HIS A 195 25.74 3.83 14.11
CA HIS A 195 27.14 3.38 14.24
C HIS A 195 28.07 4.00 13.20
N LEU A 196 27.52 4.39 12.03
CA LEU A 196 28.25 5.12 10.99
C LEU A 196 28.30 6.63 11.23
N GLY A 197 27.78 7.12 12.36
CA GLY A 197 27.78 8.54 12.73
C GLY A 197 26.73 9.38 12.01
N VAL A 198 25.72 8.75 11.40
CA VAL A 198 24.57 9.46 10.81
C VAL A 198 23.72 10.04 11.94
N SER A 199 23.28 11.29 11.81
CA SER A 199 22.49 11.95 12.85
C SER A 199 21.06 11.40 12.95
N GLU A 200 20.49 11.41 14.16
CA GLU A 200 19.10 10.99 14.40
C GLU A 200 18.09 11.73 13.52
N TRP A 201 18.37 13.00 13.18
CA TRP A 201 17.52 13.76 12.27
C TRP A 201 17.50 13.18 10.86
N VAL A 202 18.66 12.79 10.31
CA VAL A 202 18.75 12.15 8.99
C VAL A 202 18.10 10.76 9.02
N ILE A 203 18.33 10.00 10.09
CA ILE A 203 17.72 8.67 10.27
C ILE A 203 16.19 8.79 10.32
N GLY A 204 15.67 9.71 11.13
CA GLY A 204 14.23 9.95 11.24
C GLY A 204 13.59 10.38 9.92
N LEU A 205 14.28 11.22 9.14
CA LEU A 205 13.78 11.72 7.85
C LEU A 205 13.68 10.62 6.78
N PHE A 206 14.63 9.68 6.73
CA PHE A 206 14.74 8.71 5.64
C PHE A 206 14.29 7.29 5.98
N LEU A 207 14.33 6.89 7.25
CA LEU A 207 14.06 5.50 7.66
C LEU A 207 12.80 5.35 8.52
N VAL A 208 12.40 6.39 9.26
CA VAL A 208 11.25 6.31 10.20
C VAL A 208 10.01 6.98 9.63
N ALA A 209 10.17 7.97 8.76
CA ALA A 209 9.07 8.63 8.06
C ALA A 209 8.52 7.81 6.86
N PHE A 210 9.00 6.58 6.67
CA PHE A 210 8.73 5.73 5.52
C PHE A 210 8.27 4.34 5.96
#